data_AF-A0A4P5V8P4-F1
#
_entry.id   AF-A0A4P5V8P4-F1
#
_cell.length_a   1.000
_cell.length_b   1.000
_cell.length_c   1.000
_cell.angle_alpha   90.00
_cell.angle_beta   90.00
_cell.angle_gamma   90.00
#
_symmetry.space_group_name_H-M   'P 1'
#
loop_
_entity.id
_entity.type
_entity.pdbx_description
1 polymer ?
#
loop_
_entity_poly.entity_id
_entity_poly.type
_entity_poly.pdbx_seq_one_letter_code
_entity_poly.pdbx_strand_id
1 'polypeptide(L)'
;MTTTQAHPEAAANERWDGGVVDNEWKPRPRGWMVGDLEWVARMSDKARAQANGTIGEYIYPCPADKRCLEALELDPQAFKAIAVAAHGDDDLLHAVKSASPAIREGRHEFSTARK
;
A
#
# COMPACT_ATOMS: atom_id res chain seq x y z
N MET A 1 -40.51 -11.49 -5.04
CA MET A 1 -39.18 -11.84 -5.59
C MET A 1 -38.40 -10.54 -5.69
N THR A 2 -37.11 -10.61 -5.33
CA THR A 2 -36.10 -9.53 -5.34
C THR A 2 -36.05 -8.63 -4.10
N THR A 3 -35.43 -9.15 -3.04
CA THR A 3 -34.84 -8.37 -1.94
C THR A 3 -33.66 -7.58 -2.51
N THR A 4 -33.81 -6.26 -2.61
CA THR A 4 -32.70 -5.31 -2.76
C THR A 4 -31.82 -5.43 -1.53
N GLN A 5 -30.62 -6.00 -1.68
CA GLN A 5 -29.59 -5.89 -0.67
C GLN A 5 -29.11 -4.44 -0.65
N ALA A 6 -29.59 -3.69 0.35
CA ALA A 6 -28.92 -2.51 0.82
C ALA A 6 -27.52 -2.92 1.31
N HIS A 7 -26.50 -2.59 0.52
CA HIS A 7 -25.14 -2.59 0.99
C HIS A 7 -25.04 -1.47 2.04
N PRO A 8 -24.68 -1.74 3.30
CA PRO A 8 -24.53 -0.68 4.29
C PRO A 8 -23.42 0.26 3.83
N GLU A 9 -23.66 1.56 4.03
CA GLU A 9 -22.68 2.63 3.96
C GLU A 9 -21.55 2.32 4.94
N ALA A 10 -20.56 1.55 4.50
CA ALA A 10 -19.32 1.35 5.21
C ALA A 10 -18.65 2.71 5.38
N ALA A 11 -18.21 2.99 6.60
CA ALA A 11 -17.86 4.31 7.04
C ALA A 11 -16.67 4.84 6.22
N ALA A 12 -16.66 6.15 5.97
CA ALA A 12 -15.69 6.83 5.11
C ALA A 12 -14.21 6.70 5.55
N ASN A 13 -13.95 6.04 6.68
CA ASN A 13 -12.64 5.65 7.22
C ASN A 13 -12.21 4.21 6.86
N GLU A 14 -13.03 3.45 6.10
CA GLU A 14 -12.79 2.06 5.68
C GLU A 14 -12.56 1.93 4.17
N ARG A 15 -12.28 3.03 3.45
CA ARG A 15 -12.11 3.02 1.98
C ARG A 15 -10.82 3.70 1.50
N TRP A 16 -9.69 3.18 1.99
CA TRP A 16 -8.72 2.42 1.20
C TRP A 16 -8.35 2.76 -0.25
N ASP A 17 -8.59 3.97 -0.69
CA ASP A 17 -8.04 4.52 -1.93
C ASP A 17 -7.50 5.88 -1.53
N GLY A 18 -6.22 6.17 -1.78
CA GLY A 18 -5.60 7.47 -1.55
C GLY A 18 -6.63 8.57 -1.78
N GLY A 19 -6.89 9.36 -0.73
CA GLY A 19 -8.07 10.22 -0.71
C GLY A 19 -8.13 11.04 -1.98
N VAL A 20 -9.24 10.94 -2.71
CA VAL A 20 -9.54 11.87 -3.80
C VAL A 20 -9.69 13.23 -3.16
N VAL A 21 -8.59 13.98 -3.14
CA VAL A 21 -8.56 15.36 -2.67
C VAL A 21 -8.61 16.21 -3.92
N ASP A 22 -9.63 17.05 -4.04
CA ASP A 22 -9.82 17.92 -5.21
C ASP A 22 -9.99 17.15 -6.55
N ASN A 23 -10.71 16.03 -6.53
CA ASN A 23 -10.93 15.17 -7.72
C ASN A 23 -9.65 14.52 -8.29
N GLU A 24 -8.55 14.53 -7.53
CA GLU A 24 -7.26 13.96 -7.93
C GLU A 24 -6.80 12.89 -6.92
N TRP A 25 -6.38 11.73 -7.43
CA TRP A 25 -5.89 10.65 -6.58
C TRP A 25 -4.50 11.00 -6.03
N LYS A 26 -4.35 11.00 -4.69
CA LYS A 26 -3.07 11.25 -4.04
C LYS A 26 -2.73 10.18 -3.01
N PRO A 27 -1.51 9.62 -3.05
CA PRO A 27 -1.10 8.61 -2.10
C PRO A 27 -0.88 9.21 -0.71
N ARG A 28 -0.98 8.36 0.32
CA ARG A 28 -0.72 8.70 1.72
C ARG A 28 0.63 9.41 1.94
N PRO A 29 0.75 10.25 3.00
CA PRO A 29 1.97 10.99 3.28
C PRO A 29 3.14 10.05 3.60
N ARG A 30 4.35 10.54 3.31
CA ARG A 30 5.61 9.79 3.41
C ARG A 30 5.96 9.24 4.80
N GLY A 31 5.45 9.85 5.87
CA GLY A 31 5.68 9.40 7.25
C GLY A 31 4.58 8.49 7.81
N TRP A 32 3.61 8.07 6.98
CA TRP A 32 2.56 7.17 7.46
C TRP A 32 3.11 5.75 7.61
N MET A 33 3.05 5.23 8.84
CA MET A 33 3.48 3.87 9.15
C MET A 33 2.30 2.92 9.08
N VAL A 34 2.53 1.74 8.50
CA VAL A 34 1.59 0.61 8.53
C VAL A 34 2.20 -0.45 9.41
N GLY A 35 1.72 -0.54 10.65
CA GLY A 35 2.41 -1.27 11.70
C GLY A 35 3.82 -0.71 11.90
N ASP A 36 4.83 -1.55 11.66
CA ASP A 36 6.25 -1.24 11.81
C ASP A 36 6.92 -0.81 10.49
N LEU A 37 6.17 -0.75 9.39
CA LEU A 37 6.70 -0.48 8.06
C LEU A 37 6.40 0.95 7.63
N GLU A 38 7.45 1.77 7.55
CA GLU A 38 7.39 3.09 6.93
C GLU A 38 7.31 2.95 5.40
N TRP A 39 6.69 3.91 4.72
CA TRP A 39 6.59 4.00 3.25
C TRP A 39 5.69 2.95 2.57
N VAL A 40 5.42 1.82 3.21
CA VAL A 40 4.58 0.73 2.67
C VAL A 40 3.15 1.20 2.36
N ALA A 41 2.53 2.02 3.22
CA ALA A 41 1.21 2.62 2.95
C ALA A 41 1.19 3.36 1.61
N ARG A 42 2.14 4.28 1.45
CA ARG A 42 2.28 5.13 0.25
C ARG A 42 2.58 4.29 -0.98
N MET A 43 3.43 3.28 -0.84
CA MET A 43 3.83 2.38 -1.92
C MET A 43 2.65 1.53 -2.40
N SER A 44 1.85 0.99 -1.47
CA SER A 44 0.63 0.22 -1.79
C SER A 44 -0.40 1.06 -2.51
N ASP A 45 -0.61 2.30 -2.06
CA ASP A 45 -1.47 3.26 -2.75
C ASP A 45 -1.04 3.43 -4.21
N LYS A 46 0.25 3.68 -4.46
CA LYS A 46 0.79 3.81 -5.83
C LYS A 46 0.65 2.53 -6.65
N ALA A 47 0.90 1.37 -6.04
CA ALA A 47 0.78 0.09 -6.71
C ALA A 47 -0.66 -0.19 -7.17
N ARG A 48 -1.65 0.14 -6.32
CA ARG A 48 -3.08 0.04 -6.63
C ARG A 48 -3.51 1.02 -7.70
N ALA A 49 -3.13 2.29 -7.57
CA ALA A 49 -3.47 3.30 -8.56
C ALA A 49 -2.84 2.99 -9.92
N GLN A 50 -1.64 2.40 -9.95
CA GLN A 50 -1.07 1.91 -11.20
C GLN A 50 -1.88 0.75 -11.78
N ALA A 51 -2.36 -0.17 -10.95
CA ALA A 51 -3.20 -1.29 -11.40
C ALA A 51 -4.57 -0.82 -11.92
N ASN A 52 -5.14 0.22 -11.29
CA ASN A 52 -6.41 0.82 -11.67
C ASN A 52 -6.29 1.86 -12.81
N GLY A 53 -5.06 2.22 -13.21
CA GLY A 53 -4.79 3.26 -14.21
C GLY A 53 -5.06 4.69 -13.73
N THR A 54 -5.18 4.92 -12.42
CA THR A 54 -5.52 6.20 -11.79
C THR A 54 -4.31 6.89 -11.12
N ILE A 55 -3.10 6.38 -11.32
CA ILE A 55 -1.87 6.88 -10.67
C ILE A 55 -1.52 8.35 -11.01
N GLY A 56 -2.10 8.91 -12.08
CA GLY A 56 -1.87 10.30 -12.50
C GLY A 56 -0.40 10.53 -12.86
N GLU A 57 0.22 11.52 -12.23
CA GLU A 57 1.64 11.87 -12.42
C GLU A 57 2.61 11.04 -11.56
N TYR A 58 2.11 10.20 -10.65
CA TYR A 58 2.99 9.37 -9.84
C TYR A 58 3.55 8.19 -10.64
N ILE A 59 4.78 7.79 -10.33
CA ILE A 59 5.45 6.67 -11.01
C ILE A 59 5.65 5.53 -10.00
N TYR A 60 5.32 4.30 -10.39
CA TYR A 60 5.64 3.10 -9.61
C TYR A 60 6.40 2.09 -10.48
N PRO A 61 7.51 1.50 -10.02
CA PRO A 61 8.24 1.79 -8.78
C PRO A 61 9.21 2.99 -8.92
N CYS A 62 9.16 3.97 -7.99
CA CYS A 62 10.15 5.05 -7.85
C CYS A 62 11.45 4.56 -7.18
N PRO A 63 12.56 5.33 -7.21
CA PRO A 63 13.80 4.97 -6.53
C PRO A 63 13.63 4.68 -5.03
N ALA A 64 12.74 5.40 -4.35
CA ALA A 64 12.43 5.16 -2.94
C ALA A 64 11.64 3.86 -2.71
N ASP A 65 10.69 3.55 -3.60
CA ASP A 65 9.92 2.29 -3.55
C ASP A 65 10.87 1.09 -3.75
N LYS A 66 11.78 1.18 -4.72
CA LYS A 66 12.80 0.15 -4.96
C LYS A 66 13.65 -0.11 -3.73
N ARG A 67 14.15 0.95 -3.06
CA ARG A 67 14.92 0.80 -1.82
C ARG A 67 14.11 0.16 -0.69
N CYS A 68 12.83 0.50 -0.57
CA CYS A 68 11.94 -0.12 0.41
C CYS A 68 11.78 -1.62 0.10
N LEU A 69 11.50 -1.97 -1.15
CA LEU A 69 11.36 -3.35 -1.60
C LEU A 69 12.64 -4.17 -1.45
N GLU A 70 13.81 -3.58 -1.73
CA GLU A 70 15.11 -4.19 -1.49
C GLU A 70 15.33 -4.48 0.00
N ALA A 71 15.01 -3.53 0.88
CA ALA A 71 15.09 -3.74 2.34
C ALA A 71 14.12 -4.82 2.84
N LEU A 72 13.00 -5.01 2.14
CA LEU A 72 12.03 -6.06 2.40
C LEU A 72 12.35 -7.38 1.67
N GLU A 73 13.42 -7.45 0.88
CA GLU A 73 13.74 -8.60 0.02
C GLU A 73 12.51 -9.07 -0.81
N LEU A 74 11.75 -8.11 -1.34
CA LEU A 74 10.52 -8.32 -2.10
C LEU A 74 10.64 -7.83 -3.55
N ASP A 75 10.04 -8.57 -4.47
CA ASP A 75 9.94 -8.15 -5.86
C ASP A 75 8.85 -7.06 -6.05
N PRO A 76 9.08 -6.01 -6.87
CA PRO A 76 8.10 -4.95 -7.10
C PRO A 76 6.77 -5.41 -7.70
N GLN A 77 6.78 -6.44 -8.55
CA GLN A 77 5.55 -7.01 -9.10
C GLN A 77 4.83 -7.88 -8.08
N ALA A 78 5.57 -8.68 -7.30
CA ALA A 78 4.98 -9.46 -6.21
C ALA A 78 4.31 -8.54 -5.18
N PHE A 79 4.98 -7.46 -4.78
CA PHE A 79 4.39 -6.45 -3.90
C PHE A 79 3.16 -5.80 -4.51
N LYS A 80 3.19 -5.47 -5.81
CA LYS A 80 2.02 -4.90 -6.50
C LYS A 80 0.82 -5.85 -6.46
N ALA A 81 1.03 -7.14 -6.70
CA ALA A 81 -0.03 -8.14 -6.62
C ALA A 81 -0.61 -8.22 -5.20
N ILE A 82 0.25 -8.22 -4.17
CA ILE A 82 -0.16 -8.19 -2.76
C ILE A 82 -0.96 -6.91 -2.46
N ALA A 83 -0.47 -5.75 -2.89
CA ALA A 83 -1.13 -4.48 -2.65
C ALA A 83 -2.52 -4.44 -3.28
N VAL A 84 -2.68 -4.94 -4.51
CA VAL A 84 -3.97 -5.01 -5.22
C VAL A 84 -4.92 -6.02 -4.59
N ALA A 85 -4.40 -7.16 -4.13
CA ALA A 85 -5.20 -8.19 -3.47
C ALA A 85 -5.62 -7.79 -2.04
N ALA A 86 -4.86 -6.91 -1.39
CA ALA A 86 -5.08 -6.61 0.01
C ALA A 86 -6.31 -5.73 0.26
N HIS A 87 -7.15 -6.11 1.22
CA HIS A 87 -8.38 -5.37 1.55
C HIS A 87 -8.19 -4.32 2.65
N GLY A 88 -7.02 -4.31 3.32
CA GLY A 88 -6.73 -3.39 4.43
C GLY A 88 -5.25 -3.33 4.82
N ASP A 89 -4.93 -2.60 5.91
CA ASP A 89 -3.56 -2.27 6.36
C ASP A 89 -3.01 -3.48 7.07
N ASP A 90 -3.85 -4.11 7.87
CA ASP A 90 -3.56 -5.38 8.52
C ASP A 90 -3.32 -6.50 7.51
N ASP A 91 -4.20 -6.62 6.50
CA ASP A 91 -4.08 -7.64 5.46
C ASP A 91 -2.86 -7.43 4.56
N LEU A 92 -2.61 -6.18 4.16
CA LEU A 92 -1.40 -5.77 3.46
C LEU A 92 -0.16 -6.09 4.30
N LEU A 93 -0.16 -5.68 5.57
CA LEU A 93 0.95 -5.90 6.48
C LEU A 93 1.21 -7.39 6.65
N HIS A 94 0.16 -8.19 6.85
CA HIS A 94 0.27 -9.63 7.00
C HIS A 94 0.81 -10.28 5.72
N ALA A 95 0.28 -9.93 4.55
CA ALA A 95 0.74 -10.46 3.27
C ALA A 95 2.19 -10.07 2.96
N VAL A 96 2.57 -8.81 3.24
CA VAL A 96 3.95 -8.33 3.09
C VAL A 96 4.89 -9.01 4.08
N LYS A 97 4.50 -9.14 5.35
CA LYS A 97 5.26 -9.88 6.38
C LYS A 97 5.42 -11.35 6.00
N SER A 98 4.40 -11.99 5.43
CA SER A 98 4.46 -13.38 4.98
C SER A 98 5.36 -13.56 3.75
N ALA A 99 5.30 -12.62 2.81
CA ALA A 99 6.06 -12.70 1.57
C ALA A 99 7.52 -12.25 1.72
N SER A 100 7.82 -11.36 2.66
CA SER A 100 9.16 -10.81 2.91
C SER A 100 10.01 -11.72 3.81
N PRO A 101 11.13 -12.27 3.31
CA PRO A 101 12.10 -12.98 4.15
C PRO A 101 12.73 -12.07 5.21
N ALA A 102 13.08 -10.83 4.82
CA ALA A 102 13.71 -9.86 5.71
C ALA A 102 12.86 -9.56 6.94
N ILE A 103 11.53 -9.44 6.77
CA ILE A 103 10.63 -9.22 7.91
C ILE A 103 10.55 -10.46 8.79
N ARG A 104 10.41 -11.65 8.19
CA ARG A 104 10.32 -12.92 8.92
C ARG A 104 11.56 -13.21 9.76
N GLU A 105 12.73 -12.80 9.29
CA GLU A 105 14.00 -12.94 10.00
C GLU A 105 14.29 -11.75 10.94
N GLY A 106 13.40 -10.75 11.00
CA GLY A 106 13.57 -9.57 11.85
C GLY A 106 14.70 -8.63 11.41
N ARG A 107 15.16 -8.73 10.17
CA ARG A 107 16.27 -7.93 9.60
C ARG A 107 15.82 -6.67 8.86
N HIS A 108 14.52 -6.37 8.87
CA HIS A 108 13.95 -5.25 8.14
C HIS A 108 14.11 -3.95 8.92
N GLU A 109 14.93 -3.02 8.41
CA GLU A 109 14.95 -1.63 8.88
C GLU A 109 14.92 -0.72 7.65
N PHE A 110 13.79 -0.04 7.44
CA PHE A 110 13.66 0.96 6.39
C PHE A 110 13.11 2.25 6.99
N SER A 111 13.88 3.33 6.87
CA SER A 111 13.46 4.67 7.27
C SER A 111 13.86 5.68 6.19
N THR A 112 12.89 6.48 5.76
CA THR A 112 13.04 7.62 4.85
C THR A 112 13.29 8.93 5.61
N ALA A 113 13.16 8.92 6.94
CA ALA A 113 13.66 9.98 7.78
C ALA A 113 15.20 9.93 7.75
N ARG A 114 15.83 10.96 7.14
CA ARG A 114 17.27 11.19 7.34
C ARG A 114 17.51 11.33 8.85
N LYS A 115 18.28 10.42 9.45
CA LYS A 115 18.97 10.66 10.72
C LYS A 115 19.99 11.79 10.55
#